data_AF-A0A528DWW5-F1
#
_entry.id   AF-A0A528DWW5-F1
#
_cell.length_a   1.000
_cell.length_b   1.000
_cell.length_c   1.000
_cell.angle_alpha   90.00
_cell.angle_beta   90.00
_cell.angle_gamma   90.00
#
_symmetry.space_group_name_H-M   'P 1'
#
loop_
_entity.id
_entity.type
_entity.pdbx_description
1 polymer ?
#
loop_
_entity_poly.entity_id
_entity_poly.type
_entity_poly.pdbx_seq_one_letter_code
_entity_poly.pdbx_strand_id
1 'polypeptide(L)' 'MLVNLEYLIVRKNSDGTLRYYFRRRGQPLKRIYGEPLSDHFLNQYRACMASVAPDDANSGDGCS' A
#
# COMPACT_ATOMS: atom_id res chain seq x y z
N MET A 1 21.08 6.88 -1.49
CA MET A 1 19.95 6.53 -2.37
C MET A 1 18.66 6.81 -1.60
N LEU A 2 18.02 7.96 -1.84
CA LEU A 2 16.75 8.30 -1.21
C LEU A 2 15.65 7.52 -1.92
N VAL A 3 15.22 6.40 -1.32
CA VAL A 3 14.05 5.67 -1.81
C VAL A 3 12.84 6.55 -1.49
N ASN A 4 12.37 7.30 -2.48
CA ASN A 4 11.15 8.09 -2.35
C ASN A 4 9.95 7.13 -2.46
N LEU A 5 9.31 6.85 -1.32
CA LEU A 5 8.14 5.98 -1.25
C LEU A 5 6.88 6.84 -1.44
N GLU A 6 6.57 7.16 -2.70
CA GLU A 6 5.51 8.10 -3.11
C GLU A 6 4.13 7.82 -2.48
N TYR A 7 3.79 6.54 -2.31
CA TYR A 7 2.49 6.12 -1.78
C TYR A 7 2.51 5.79 -0.30
N LEU A 8 3.61 6.10 0.40
CA LEU A 8 3.75 5.83 1.82
C LEU A 8 3.17 6.97 2.65
N ILE A 9 2.21 6.63 3.50
CA ILE A 9 1.68 7.50 4.54
C ILE A 9 2.24 7.06 5.88
N VAL A 10 2.84 7.99 6.60
CA VAL A 10 3.29 7.80 7.98
C VAL A 10 2.29 8.46 8.91
N ARG A 11 1.84 7.73 9.93
CA ARG A 11 1.02 8.26 11.01
C ARG A 11 1.69 8.00 12.35
N LYS A 12 1.76 9.03 13.18
CA LYS A 12 2.25 8.91 14.56
C LYS A 12 1.08 8.58 15.48
N ASN A 13 1.26 7.59 16.35
CA ASN A 13 0.32 7.29 17.43
C ASN A 13 0.56 8.23 18.62
N SER A 14 -0.43 8.31 19.51
CA SER A 14 -0.31 9.07 20.78
C SER A 14 0.86 8.59 21.66
N ASP A 15 1.19 7.30 21.58
CA ASP A 15 2.30 6.65 22.28
C ASP A 15 3.68 6.97 21.66
N GLY A 16 3.72 7.67 20.52
CA GLY A 16 4.96 8.03 19.84
C GLY A 16 5.42 7.03 18.79
N THR A 17 4.86 5.82 18.78
CA THR A 17 5.09 4.82 17.73
C THR A 17 4.58 5.26 16.35
N LEU A 18 5.27 4.84 15.29
CA LEU A 18 4.90 5.14 13.91
C LEU A 18 4.12 3.97 13.28
N ARG A 19 3.10 4.31 12.50
CA ARG A 19 2.36 3.38 11.65
C ARG A 19 2.53 3.79 10.19
N TYR A 20 2.74 2.78 9.36
CA TYR A 20 3.02 2.95 7.95
C TYR A 20 1.86 2.38 7.13
N TYR A 21 1.43 3.12 6.13
CA TYR A 21 0.33 2.73 5.26
C TYR A 21 0.69 3.00 3.81
N PHE A 22 0.26 2.10 2.93
CA PHE A 22 0.27 2.27 1.49
C PHE A 22 -1.07 2.83 1.04
N ARG A 23 -1.06 3.97 0.34
CA ARG A 23 -2.25 4.57 -0.25
C ARG A 23 -1.99 4.96 -1.70
N ARG A 24 -2.67 4.28 -2.61
CA ARG A 24 -2.69 4.60 -4.04
C ARG A 24 -4.13 4.85 -4.47
N ARG A 25 -4.34 5.78 -5.42
CA ARG A 25 -5.68 6.06 -5.97
C ARG A 25 -6.26 4.78 -6.57
N GLY A 26 -7.52 4.47 -6.26
CA GLY A 26 -8.19 3.25 -6.72
C GLY A 26 -7.86 1.98 -5.93
N GLN A 27 -7.01 2.05 -4.89
CA GLN A 27 -6.68 0.90 -4.04
C GLN A 27 -7.09 1.13 -2.58
N PRO A 28 -7.44 0.05 -1.86
CA PRO A 28 -7.69 0.14 -0.43
C PRO A 28 -6.41 0.56 0.32
N LEU A 29 -6.58 1.32 1.40
CA LEU A 29 -5.50 1.67 2.30
C LEU A 29 -4.97 0.39 2.97
N LYS A 30 -3.69 0.06 2.74
CA LYS A 30 -3.09 -1.16 3.30
C LYS A 30 -2.02 -0.80 4.31
N ARG A 31 -2.03 -1.44 5.48
CA ARG A 31 -1.02 -1.23 6.52
C ARG A 31 0.25 -2.01 6.17
N ILE A 32 1.41 -1.35 6.29
CA ILE A 32 2.73 -1.96 6.15
C ILE A 32 3.31 -2.14 7.56
N TYR A 33 3.88 -3.31 7.82
CA TYR A 33 4.47 -3.67 9.10
C TYR A 33 5.99 -3.79 9.03
N GLY A 34 6.64 -3.61 10.18
CA GLY A 34 8.09 -3.74 10.32
C GLY A 34 8.81 -2.39 10.37
N GLU A 35 10.13 -2.46 10.49
CA GLU A 35 10.99 -1.29 10.52
C GLU A 35 11.04 -0.59 9.15
N PRO A 36 11.10 0.76 9.14
CA PRO A 36 11.15 1.50 7.90
C PRO A 36 12.40 1.13 7.10
N LEU A 37 12.23 0.89 5.80
CA LEU A 37 13.29 0.54 4.85
C LEU A 37 13.94 -0.85 5.03
N SER A 38 13.52 -1.66 6.00
CA SER A 38 13.94 -3.07 6.05
C SER A 38 13.41 -3.86 4.86
N ASP A 39 14.07 -4.96 4.50
CA ASP A 39 13.63 -5.84 3.41
C ASP A 39 12.18 -6.28 3.54
N HIS A 40 11.74 -6.63 4.74
CA HIS A 40 10.35 -7.03 5.00
C HIS A 40 9.35 -5.89 4.71
N PHE A 41 9.73 -4.65 5.00
CA PHE A 41 8.91 -3.46 4.74
C PHE A 41 8.86 -3.16 3.24
N LEU A 42 10.00 -3.17 2.58
CA LEU A 42 10.11 -2.92 1.15
C LEU A 42 9.40 -4.01 0.33
N ASN A 43 9.45 -5.26 0.79
CA ASN A 43 8.75 -6.36 0.13
C ASN A 43 7.23 -6.18 0.18
N GLN A 44 6.68 -5.80 1.34
CA GLN A 44 5.25 -5.45 1.45
C GLN A 44 4.88 -4.25 0.58
N TYR A 45 5.71 -3.20 0.55
CA TYR A 45 5.50 -2.03 -0.30
C TYR A 45 5.48 -2.42 -1.78
N ARG A 46 6.45 -3.22 -2.24
CA ARG A 46 6.52 -3.73 -3.62
C ARG A 46 5.34 -4.62 -3.96
N ALA A 47 4.87 -5.46 -3.04
CA ALA A 47 3.67 -6.26 -3.23
C ALA A 47 2.40 -5.40 -3.41
N CYS A 48 2.28 -4.29 -2.67
CA CYS A 48 1.19 -3.34 -2.86
C CYS A 48 1.29 -2.60 -4.21
N MET A 49 2.51 -2.25 -4.64
CA MET A 49 2.75 -1.66 -5.96
C MET A 49 2.40 -2.60 -7.11
N ALA A 50 2.74 -3.88 -6.98
CA ALA A 50 2.46 -4.92 -7.97
C ALA A 50 0.99 -5.38 -8.00
N SER A 51 0.26 -5.15 -6.90
CA SER A 51 -1.19 -5.36 -6.85
C SER A 51 -1.87 -4.27 -7.66
N VAL A 52 -1.85 -4.38 -8.98
CA VAL A 52 -2.72 -3.62 -9.88
C VAL A 52 -4.14 -4.04 -9.53
N ALA A 53 -4.96 -3.11 -9.05
CA ALA A 53 -6.40 -3.36 -9.02
C ALA A 53 -6.82 -3.59 -10.48
N PRO A 54 -7.55 -4.66 -10.81
CA PRO A 54 -8.08 -4.78 -12.16
C PRO A 54 -8.89 -3.51 -12.44
N ASP A 55 -8.51 -2.78 -13.48
CA ASP A 55 -9.18 -1.55 -13.92
C ASP A 55 -10.54 -1.84 -14.58
N ASP A 56 -11.13 -3.01 -14.33
CA ASP A 56 -12.35 -3.48 -14.98
C ASP A 56 -13.33 -4.04 -13.95
N ALA A 57 -14.03 -3.11 -13.28
CA ALA A 57 -15.40 -3.36 -12.84
C ALA A 57 -16.40 -2.85 -13.90
N ASN A 58 -16.08 -3.03 -15.18
CA ASN A 58 -17.01 -2.81 -16.29
C ASN A 58 -16.86 -3.90 -17.36
N SER A 59 -17.27 -5.12 -17.04
CA SER A 59 -17.65 -6.10 -18.07
C SER A 59 -18.82 -6.94 -17.58
N GLY A 60 -19.97 -6.69 -18.19
CA GLY A 60 -20.94 -7.72 -18.53
C GLY A 60 -21.93 -8.12 -17.44
N ASP A 61 -23.09 -7.47 -17.46
CA ASP A 61 -24.38 -8.16 -17.32
C ASP A 61 -24.36 -9.52 -18.05
N GLY A 62 -24.81 -10.59 -17.39
CA GLY A 62 -24.93 -11.90 -18.03
C GLY A 62 -24.84 -13.11 -17.10
N CYS A 63 -25.75 -13.22 -16.12
CA CYS A 63 -26.19 -14.55 -15.69
C CYS A 63 -27.26 -15.03 -16.68
N SER A 64 -26.87 -15.92 -17.59
CA SER A 64 -27.81 -16.80 -18.30
C SER A 64 -28.16 -18.01 -17.45
#